data_AF-A0A949MCZ4-F1
#
_entry.id   AF-A0A949MCZ4-F1
#
_cell.length_a   1.000
_cell.length_b   1.000
_cell.length_c   1.000
_cell.angle_alpha   90.00
_cell.angle_beta   90.00
_cell.angle_gamma   90.00
#
_symmetry.space_group_name_H-M   'P 1'
#
loop_
_entity.id
_entity.type
_entity.pdbx_description
1 polymer ?
#
loop_
_entity_poly.entity_id
_entity_poly.type
_entity_poly.pdbx_seq_one_letter_code
_entity_poly.pdbx_strand_id
1 'polypeptide(L)'
;MPEFSYKARRRSGELVEGVLQGADRSAAVAQIERLGLFPVAVDTSRGGPAPAKARARADIASLLPPAIRAHLQRQRKPGLQEMATFTQQLANLLQAGMPLSSALNSMTYLQTKGISSDVSRQLKQEVSEGRSLSDAMSRQPRVFSDLYVNMVRAGEQSGALVDVLRRMAEHFDRFAQVQSKFTSALVYPIIVFFAGVGLIVFFLWFVLPRFMSLFGQIGFTQLPLATLILIDISNAFTHWWWLMGLVLLTLIVLFKRFQASDIGRQKIDEWKMKLPVFGKIIRLNLYGQFARTLCTLLGNGVPVLTALKITEQ
;
A
#
# COMPACT_ATOMS: atom_id res chain seq x y z
N MET A 1 -21.68 -34.45 -12.17
CA MET A 1 -21.64 -34.40 -10.70
C MET A 1 -20.31 -33.80 -10.29
N PRO A 2 -20.22 -32.93 -9.26
CA PRO A 2 -18.97 -32.28 -8.91
C PRO A 2 -17.93 -33.31 -8.44
N GLU A 3 -16.71 -33.17 -8.97
CA GLU A 3 -15.56 -33.97 -8.56
C GLU A 3 -14.84 -33.25 -7.41
N PHE A 4 -14.51 -33.99 -6.36
CA PHE A 4 -13.78 -33.51 -5.19
C PHE A 4 -12.43 -34.21 -5.16
N SER A 5 -11.34 -33.43 -5.24
CA SER A 5 -10.01 -33.94 -4.95
C SER A 5 -9.79 -33.90 -3.43
N TYR A 6 -9.34 -34.99 -2.85
CA TYR A 6 -9.08 -35.07 -1.42
C TYR A 6 -7.65 -35.54 -1.13
N LYS A 7 -7.09 -34.98 -0.05
CA LYS A 7 -5.89 -35.47 0.61
C LYS A 7 -6.31 -35.97 1.98
N ALA A 8 -6.17 -37.27 2.21
CA ALA A 8 -6.51 -37.88 3.49
C ALA A 8 -5.37 -38.74 4.01
N ARG A 9 -5.31 -38.89 5.33
CA ARG A 9 -4.25 -39.63 6.03
C ARG A 9 -4.77 -40.98 6.48
N ARG A 10 -4.02 -42.05 6.19
CA ARG A 10 -4.26 -43.38 6.80
C ARG A 10 -3.83 -43.35 8.25
N ARG A 11 -4.35 -44.30 9.05
CA ARG A 11 -3.95 -44.49 10.46
C ARG A 11 -2.45 -44.78 10.64
N SER A 12 -1.77 -45.24 9.59
CA SER A 12 -0.31 -45.45 9.51
C SER A 12 0.51 -44.16 9.30
N GLY A 13 -0.12 -43.01 9.06
CA GLY A 13 0.55 -41.72 8.86
C GLY A 13 0.83 -41.35 7.40
N GLU A 14 0.63 -42.28 6.46
CA GLU A 14 0.77 -42.03 5.02
C GLU A 14 -0.35 -41.15 4.46
N LEU A 15 0.04 -40.22 3.58
CA LEU A 15 -0.88 -39.32 2.85
C LEU A 15 -1.32 -39.98 1.55
N VAL A 16 -2.62 -40.09 1.36
CA VAL A 16 -3.24 -40.64 0.14
C VAL A 16 -4.04 -39.54 -0.54
N GLU A 17 -3.80 -39.36 -1.83
CA GLU A 17 -4.49 -38.40 -2.68
C GLU A 17 -5.41 -39.15 -3.65
N GLY A 18 -6.63 -38.65 -3.84
CA GLY A 18 -7.62 -39.27 -4.72
C GLY A 18 -8.70 -38.30 -5.15
N VAL A 19 -9.53 -38.73 -6.10
CA VAL A 19 -10.70 -37.97 -6.58
C VAL A 19 -11.96 -38.78 -6.29
N LEU A 20 -12.96 -38.13 -5.68
CA LEU A 20 -14.26 -38.71 -5.38
C LEU A 20 -15.37 -37.86 -6.02
N GLN A 21 -16.38 -38.52 -6.58
CA GLN A 21 -17.57 -37.87 -7.08
C GLN A 21 -18.63 -37.84 -5.98
N GLY A 22 -19.15 -36.65 -5.67
CA GLY A 22 -20.14 -36.46 -4.61
C GLY A 22 -21.14 -35.36 -4.98
N ALA A 23 -22.26 -35.30 -4.27
CA ALA A 23 -23.21 -34.19 -4.43
C ALA A 23 -22.70 -32.91 -3.75
N ASP A 24 -22.12 -33.04 -2.55
CA ASP A 24 -21.69 -31.93 -1.69
C ASP A 24 -20.39 -32.26 -0.94
N ARG A 25 -19.69 -31.22 -0.46
CA ARG A 25 -18.44 -31.34 0.31
C ARG A 25 -18.61 -32.21 1.56
N SER A 26 -19.74 -32.11 2.25
CA SER A 26 -20.08 -32.94 3.41
C SER A 26 -20.26 -34.42 3.04
N ALA A 27 -20.87 -34.70 1.88
CA ALA A 27 -21.01 -36.06 1.37
C ALA A 27 -19.65 -36.67 0.97
N ALA A 28 -18.76 -35.87 0.37
CA ALA A 28 -17.40 -36.29 0.03
C ALA A 28 -16.57 -36.60 1.29
N VAL A 29 -16.65 -35.75 2.33
CA VAL A 29 -15.99 -35.98 3.63
C VAL A 29 -16.50 -37.27 4.30
N ALA A 30 -17.82 -37.48 4.34
CA ALA A 30 -18.40 -38.70 4.92
C ALA A 30 -18.00 -39.97 4.15
N GLN A 31 -17.79 -39.87 2.83
CA GLN A 31 -17.33 -41.00 2.01
C GLN A 31 -15.84 -41.32 2.24
N ILE A 32 -15.01 -40.31 2.48
CA ILE A 32 -13.60 -40.47 2.86
C ILE A 32 -13.48 -41.12 4.25
N GLU A 33 -14.32 -40.71 5.19
CA GLU A 33 -14.36 -41.30 6.54
C GLU A 33 -14.83 -42.76 6.51
N ARG A 34 -15.81 -43.12 5.65
CA ARG A 34 -16.23 -44.52 5.43
C ARG A 34 -15.10 -45.40 4.86
N LEU A 35 -14.15 -44.82 4.14
CA LEU A 35 -12.96 -45.51 3.65
C LEU A 35 -11.86 -45.64 4.72
N GLY A 36 -12.11 -45.21 5.96
CA GLY A 36 -11.17 -45.29 7.09
C GLY A 36 -10.01 -44.29 6.97
N LEU A 37 -10.18 -43.22 6.19
CA LEU A 37 -9.18 -42.19 5.94
C LEU A 37 -9.57 -40.89 6.66
N PHE A 38 -8.62 -40.22 7.30
CA PHE A 38 -8.86 -38.95 7.98
C PHE A 38 -8.60 -37.78 7.00
N PRO A 39 -9.63 -36.98 6.64
CA PRO A 39 -9.47 -35.91 5.65
C PRO A 39 -8.63 -34.75 6.20
N VAL A 40 -7.60 -34.35 5.44
CA VAL A 40 -6.73 -33.20 5.75
C VAL A 40 -7.10 -31.99 4.88
N ALA A 41 -7.45 -32.23 3.61
CA ALA A 41 -7.97 -31.21 2.70
C ALA A 41 -8.94 -31.86 1.70
N VAL A 42 -10.09 -31.23 1.48
CA VAL A 42 -11.08 -31.62 0.45
C VAL A 42 -11.43 -30.36 -0.34
N ASP A 43 -10.91 -30.31 -1.57
CA ASP A 43 -11.05 -29.20 -2.51
C ASP A 43 -11.95 -29.61 -3.69
N THR A 44 -12.81 -28.69 -4.13
CA THR A 44 -13.65 -28.89 -5.31
C THR A 44 -12.82 -28.81 -6.59
N SER A 45 -12.79 -29.87 -7.38
CA SER A 45 -12.24 -29.82 -8.73
C SER A 45 -13.10 -28.89 -9.57
N ARG A 46 -12.49 -27.85 -10.12
CA ARG A 46 -13.14 -26.72 -10.78
C ARG A 46 -13.95 -27.16 -12.01
N GLY A 47 -15.26 -26.92 -11.96
CA GLY A 47 -16.16 -27.01 -13.10
C GLY A 47 -17.51 -26.33 -12.83
N GLY A 48 -17.53 -25.01 -12.59
CA GLY A 48 -18.74 -24.22 -12.40
C GLY A 48 -18.44 -22.82 -11.85
N PRO A 49 -19.13 -21.75 -12.30
CA PRO A 49 -18.62 -20.38 -12.26
C PRO A 49 -18.50 -19.86 -10.82
N ALA A 50 -17.28 -19.46 -10.46
CA ALA A 50 -17.00 -18.82 -9.18
C ALA A 50 -17.73 -17.47 -9.08
N PRO A 51 -18.25 -17.10 -7.90
CA PRO A 51 -18.90 -15.81 -7.70
C PRO A 51 -17.89 -14.69 -7.94
N ALA A 52 -18.15 -13.90 -8.98
CA ALA A 52 -17.42 -12.70 -9.30
C ALA A 52 -17.68 -11.65 -8.21
N LYS A 53 -16.75 -11.49 -7.26
CA LYS A 53 -16.46 -10.23 -6.53
C LYS A 53 -15.26 -10.38 -5.57
N ALA A 54 -14.14 -10.84 -6.12
CA ALA A 54 -12.84 -10.36 -5.66
C ALA A 54 -12.06 -10.07 -6.94
N ARG A 55 -12.19 -8.85 -7.46
CA ARG A 55 -11.25 -8.35 -8.48
C ARG A 55 -9.88 -8.37 -7.82
N ALA A 56 -9.17 -9.47 -8.03
CA ALA A 56 -7.75 -9.55 -7.81
C ALA A 56 -7.17 -8.31 -8.48
N ARG A 57 -6.56 -7.43 -7.69
CA ARG A 57 -5.60 -6.47 -8.23
C ARG A 57 -4.68 -7.32 -9.09
N ALA A 58 -4.67 -7.08 -10.40
CA ALA A 58 -3.65 -7.63 -11.26
C ALA A 58 -2.33 -7.11 -10.69
N ASP A 59 -1.66 -7.94 -9.89
CA ASP A 59 -0.33 -7.64 -9.39
C ASP A 59 0.56 -7.69 -10.63
N ILE A 60 0.73 -6.55 -11.30
CA ILE A 60 1.61 -6.36 -12.45
C ILE A 60 3.03 -6.87 -12.13
N ALA A 61 3.37 -6.94 -10.84
CA ALA A 61 4.59 -7.53 -10.32
C ALA A 61 4.75 -9.05 -10.50
N SER A 62 3.69 -9.82 -10.80
CA SER A 62 3.78 -11.26 -11.07
C SER A 62 4.21 -11.57 -12.51
N LEU A 63 4.17 -10.58 -13.40
CA LEU A 63 4.60 -10.69 -14.80
C LEU A 63 6.11 -10.41 -14.99
N LEU A 64 6.82 -9.98 -13.94
CA LEU A 64 8.24 -9.66 -13.98
C LEU A 64 9.12 -10.88 -13.59
N PRO A 65 10.32 -11.04 -14.18
CA PRO A 65 11.28 -12.09 -13.81
C PRO A 65 11.56 -12.13 -12.30
N PRO A 66 11.72 -13.33 -11.70
CA PRO A 66 11.85 -13.49 -10.24
C PRO A 66 13.04 -12.73 -9.64
N ALA A 67 14.14 -12.59 -10.39
CA ALA A 67 15.31 -11.82 -9.97
C ALA A 67 15.03 -10.31 -9.82
N ILE A 68 14.26 -9.73 -10.74
CA ILE A 68 13.88 -8.31 -10.72
C ILE A 68 12.85 -8.07 -9.62
N ARG A 69 11.90 -9.01 -9.44
CA ARG A 69 10.91 -8.95 -8.37
C ARG A 69 11.55 -8.99 -6.99
N ALA A 70 12.53 -9.87 -6.78
CA ALA A 70 13.28 -9.96 -5.52
C ALA A 70 14.08 -8.67 -5.24
N HIS A 71 14.70 -8.08 -6.27
CA HIS A 71 15.44 -6.83 -6.12
C HIS A 71 14.52 -5.62 -5.84
N LEU A 72 13.36 -5.53 -6.51
CA LEU A 72 12.36 -4.49 -6.23
C LEU A 72 11.75 -4.62 -4.84
N GLN A 73 11.48 -5.84 -4.39
CA GLN A 73 10.93 -6.08 -3.05
C GLN A 73 11.94 -5.75 -1.95
N ARG A 74 13.23 -6.01 -2.16
CA ARG A 74 14.30 -5.60 -1.22
C ARG A 74 14.41 -4.09 -1.04
N GLN A 75 14.03 -3.30 -2.06
CA GLN A 75 14.17 -1.84 -2.04
C GLN A 75 12.86 -1.09 -1.74
N ARG A 76 11.76 -1.79 -1.44
CA ARG A 76 10.46 -1.14 -1.21
C ARG A 76 10.42 -0.50 0.19
N LYS A 77 9.96 0.76 0.26
CA LYS A 77 9.62 1.40 1.52
C LYS A 77 8.38 0.72 2.13
N PRO A 78 8.39 0.33 3.42
CA PRO A 78 7.22 -0.24 4.08
C PRO A 78 6.07 0.75 4.16
N GLY A 79 4.83 0.25 4.06
CA GLY A 79 3.63 1.03 4.32
C GLY A 79 3.38 1.22 5.82
N LEU A 80 2.47 2.14 6.17
CA LEU A 80 2.12 2.43 7.57
C LEU A 80 1.60 1.20 8.33
N GLN A 81 0.74 0.38 7.69
CA GLN A 81 0.23 -0.86 8.31
C GLN A 81 1.35 -1.87 8.58
N GLU A 82 2.35 -1.91 7.71
CA GLU A 82 3.48 -2.84 7.80
C GLU A 82 4.39 -2.43 8.96
N MET A 83 4.66 -1.13 9.10
CA MET A 83 5.35 -0.56 10.26
C MET A 83 4.58 -0.75 11.56
N ALA A 84 3.25 -0.56 11.55
CA ALA A 84 2.40 -0.80 12.71
C ALA A 84 2.50 -2.25 13.19
N THR A 85 2.37 -3.20 12.25
CA THR A 85 2.45 -4.64 12.55
C THR A 85 3.82 -5.03 13.10
N PHE A 86 4.91 -4.59 12.46
CA PHE A 86 6.27 -4.87 12.92
C PHE A 86 6.52 -4.32 14.32
N THR A 87 6.14 -3.07 14.55
CA THR A 87 6.33 -2.38 15.84
C THR A 87 5.48 -3.04 16.93
N GLN A 88 4.24 -3.42 16.63
CA GLN A 88 3.35 -4.11 17.56
C GLN A 88 3.89 -5.50 17.93
N GLN A 89 4.38 -6.26 16.95
CA GLN A 89 4.96 -7.59 17.19
C GLN A 89 6.20 -7.50 18.08
N LEU A 90 7.10 -6.54 17.81
CA LEU A 90 8.26 -6.30 18.66
C LEU A 90 7.85 -5.86 20.07
N ALA A 91 6.90 -4.93 20.20
CA ALA A 91 6.39 -4.49 21.49
C ALA A 91 5.79 -5.64 22.30
N ASN A 92 4.97 -6.50 21.67
CA ASN A 92 4.34 -7.64 22.33
C ASN A 92 5.38 -8.66 22.83
N LEU A 93 6.42 -8.94 22.04
CA LEU A 93 7.49 -9.85 22.44
C LEU A 93 8.27 -9.30 23.64
N LEU A 94 8.64 -8.02 23.61
CA LEU A 94 9.34 -7.38 24.71
C LEU A 94 8.47 -7.27 25.97
N GLN A 95 7.17 -7.00 25.80
CA GLN A 95 6.20 -6.95 26.90
C GLN A 95 6.02 -8.32 27.56
N ALA A 96 6.16 -9.41 26.81
CA ALA A 96 6.18 -10.77 27.35
C ALA A 96 7.46 -11.10 28.14
N GLY A 97 8.37 -10.12 28.33
CA GLY A 97 9.64 -10.29 29.04
C GLY A 97 10.73 -10.94 28.19
N MET A 98 10.51 -11.07 26.87
CA MET A 98 11.53 -11.64 25.98
C MET A 98 12.72 -10.66 25.84
N PRO A 99 13.97 -11.13 25.99
CA PRO A 99 15.15 -10.30 25.70
C PRO A 99 15.12 -9.77 24.25
N LEU A 100 15.62 -8.56 24.04
CA LEU A 100 15.56 -7.89 22.73
C LEU A 100 16.20 -8.71 21.60
N SER A 101 17.34 -9.35 21.84
CA SER A 101 18.02 -10.21 20.87
C SER A 101 17.16 -11.42 20.46
N SER A 102 16.47 -12.05 21.42
CA SER A 102 15.54 -13.15 21.19
C SER A 102 14.27 -12.70 20.49
N ALA A 103 13.76 -11.51 20.82
CA ALA A 103 12.60 -10.90 20.16
C ALA A 103 12.92 -10.63 18.69
N LEU A 104 14.07 -10.01 18.40
CA LEU A 104 14.54 -9.76 17.03
C LEU A 104 14.79 -11.06 16.26
N ASN A 105 15.28 -12.12 16.92
CA ASN A 105 15.39 -13.44 16.31
C ASN A 105 14.02 -14.01 15.91
N SER A 106 13.01 -13.87 16.77
CA SER A 106 11.64 -14.29 16.46
C SER A 106 11.05 -13.49 15.30
N MET A 107 11.34 -12.19 15.23
CA MET A 107 10.98 -11.31 14.12
C MET A 107 11.61 -11.69 12.77
N THR A 108 12.61 -12.58 12.72
CA THR A 108 13.13 -13.11 11.44
C THR A 108 12.23 -14.17 10.81
N TYR A 109 11.46 -14.88 11.64
CA TYR A 109 10.53 -15.93 11.22
C TYR A 109 9.10 -15.39 11.03
N LEU A 110 8.78 -14.27 11.67
CA LEU A 110 7.53 -13.56 11.46
C LEU A 110 7.56 -12.85 10.11
N GLN A 111 6.69 -13.27 9.19
CA GLN A 111 6.54 -12.62 7.91
C GLN A 111 5.66 -11.38 8.06
N THR A 112 6.27 -10.19 8.11
CA THR A 112 5.56 -8.93 7.92
C THR A 112 5.59 -8.57 6.44
N LYS A 113 4.42 -8.33 5.84
CA LYS A 113 4.35 -7.83 4.47
C LYS A 113 5.17 -6.53 4.38
N GLY A 114 6.08 -6.43 3.40
CA GLY A 114 6.84 -5.19 3.11
C GLY A 114 8.05 -4.90 4.00
N ILE A 115 8.34 -5.69 5.03
CA ILE A 115 9.62 -5.66 5.76
C ILE A 115 10.29 -7.02 5.57
N SER A 116 11.46 -7.04 4.95
CA SER A 116 12.19 -8.29 4.69
C SER A 116 12.72 -8.91 5.99
N SER A 117 12.77 -10.23 6.08
CA SER A 117 13.44 -10.92 7.21
C SER A 117 14.92 -10.58 7.33
N ASP A 118 15.55 -10.11 6.24
CA ASP A 118 16.92 -9.58 6.22
C ASP A 118 17.07 -8.37 7.16
N VAL A 119 16.05 -7.51 7.26
CA VAL A 119 16.04 -6.34 8.14
C VAL A 119 16.14 -6.79 9.59
N SER A 120 15.26 -7.69 10.02
CA SER A 120 15.26 -8.26 11.37
C SER A 120 16.56 -9.00 11.69
N ARG A 121 17.15 -9.69 10.69
CA ARG A 121 18.43 -10.39 10.85
C ARG A 121 19.59 -9.42 11.09
N GLN A 122 19.65 -8.33 10.34
CA GLN A 122 20.65 -7.29 10.53
C GLN A 122 20.47 -6.59 11.89
N LEU A 123 19.23 -6.25 12.27
CA LEU A 123 18.96 -5.66 13.59
C LEU A 123 19.40 -6.60 14.73
N LYS A 124 19.09 -7.89 14.62
CA LYS A 124 19.54 -8.90 15.60
C LYS A 124 21.05 -8.93 15.71
N GLN A 125 21.75 -8.98 14.57
CA GLN A 125 23.21 -9.03 14.55
C GLN A 125 23.82 -7.82 15.24
N GLU A 126 23.40 -6.62 14.84
CA GLU A 126 23.87 -5.34 15.39
C GLU A 126 23.64 -5.23 16.91
N VAL A 127 22.45 -5.62 17.37
CA VAL A 127 22.12 -5.62 18.81
C VAL A 127 22.90 -6.70 19.57
N SER A 128 23.15 -7.86 18.96
CA SER A 128 23.96 -8.92 19.57
C SER A 128 25.45 -8.54 19.65
N GLU A 129 25.92 -7.67 18.75
CA GLU A 129 27.25 -7.05 18.78
C GLU A 129 27.35 -5.91 19.81
N GLY A 130 26.26 -5.61 20.54
CA GLY A 130 26.24 -4.61 21.62
C GLY A 130 25.85 -3.20 21.18
N ARG A 131 25.41 -3.00 19.94
CA ARG A 131 24.88 -1.70 19.50
C ARG A 131 23.46 -1.49 20.03
N SER A 132 23.09 -0.22 20.22
CA SER A 132 21.70 0.13 20.55
C SER A 132 20.75 -0.23 19.39
N LEU A 133 19.48 -0.50 19.71
CA LEU A 133 18.44 -0.75 18.72
C LEU A 133 18.26 0.46 17.81
N SER A 134 18.28 1.68 18.37
CA SER A 134 18.16 2.91 17.60
C SER A 134 19.30 3.08 16.61
N ASP A 135 20.55 2.76 16.99
CA ASP A 135 21.68 2.83 16.06
C ASP A 135 21.60 1.74 14.98
N ALA A 136 21.17 0.53 15.34
CA ALA A 136 20.93 -0.54 14.38
C ALA A 136 19.85 -0.15 13.34
N MET A 137 18.76 0.48 13.78
CA MET A 137 17.69 0.97 12.91
C MET A 137 18.14 2.16 12.03
N SER A 138 19.02 3.02 12.53
CA SER A 138 19.54 4.18 11.78
C SER A 138 20.31 3.78 10.51
N ARG A 139 20.91 2.58 10.50
CA ARG A 139 21.62 2.01 9.34
C ARG A 139 20.67 1.57 8.22
N GLN A 140 19.36 1.58 8.47
CA GLN A 140 18.33 1.22 7.51
C GLN A 140 17.31 2.35 7.28
N PRO A 141 17.74 3.53 6.77
CA PRO A 141 16.91 4.73 6.65
C PRO A 141 15.76 4.58 5.64
N ARG A 142 15.78 3.53 4.82
CA ARG A 142 14.68 3.20 3.89
C ARG A 142 13.48 2.58 4.58
N VAL A 143 13.70 1.89 5.70
CA VAL A 143 12.69 1.18 6.48
C VAL A 143 12.27 2.02 7.68
N PHE A 144 13.25 2.50 8.44
CA PHE A 144 13.04 3.30 9.64
C PHE A 144 13.33 4.77 9.32
N SER A 145 12.33 5.64 9.50
CA SER A 145 12.52 7.09 9.37
C SER A 145 13.29 7.65 10.56
N ASP A 146 13.87 8.84 10.41
CA ASP A 146 14.60 9.53 11.49
C ASP A 146 13.72 9.71 12.74
N LEU A 147 12.44 10.03 12.54
CA LEU A 147 11.45 10.11 13.62
C LEU A 147 11.32 8.77 14.35
N TYR A 148 11.24 7.65 13.63
CA TYR A 148 11.14 6.32 14.22
C TYR A 148 12.38 6.02 15.09
N VAL A 149 13.56 6.26 14.54
CA VAL A 149 14.85 6.04 15.21
C VAL A 149 14.96 6.90 16.47
N ASN A 150 14.60 8.18 16.40
CA ASN A 150 14.66 9.10 17.53
C ASN A 150 13.71 8.71 18.65
N MET A 151 12.50 8.22 18.32
CA MET A 151 11.56 7.72 19.32
C MET A 151 12.10 6.47 20.00
N VAL A 152 12.63 5.51 19.24
CA VAL A 152 13.26 4.31 19.82
C VAL A 152 14.43 4.68 20.72
N ARG A 153 15.29 5.63 20.29
CA ARG A 153 16.40 6.13 21.10
C ARG A 153 15.94 6.72 22.42
N ALA A 154 14.89 7.53 22.41
CA ALA A 154 14.30 8.09 23.64
C ALA A 154 13.73 6.97 24.55
N GLY A 155 13.13 5.93 23.97
CA GLY A 155 12.65 4.75 24.69
C GLY A 155 13.77 3.91 25.30
N GLU A 156 14.89 3.74 24.60
CA GLU A 156 16.07 3.05 25.11
C GLU A 156 16.73 3.82 26.27
N GLN A 157 16.92 5.14 26.10
CA GLN A 157 17.53 5.99 27.11
C GLN A 157 16.69 6.13 28.39
N SER A 158 15.36 6.14 28.25
CA SER A 158 14.43 6.23 29.38
C SER A 158 14.07 4.87 30.01
N GLY A 159 14.52 3.75 29.41
CA GLY A 159 14.11 2.41 29.79
C GLY A 159 12.65 2.07 29.48
N ALA A 160 11.89 2.98 28.88
CA ALA A 160 10.47 2.82 28.53
C ALA A 160 10.26 2.34 27.09
N LEU A 161 11.18 1.55 26.55
CA LEU A 161 11.16 1.10 25.14
C LEU A 161 9.85 0.42 24.76
N VAL A 162 9.31 -0.45 25.62
CA VAL A 162 8.05 -1.18 25.37
C VAL A 162 6.88 -0.21 25.21
N ASP A 163 6.77 0.79 26.08
CA ASP A 163 5.71 1.78 26.03
C ASP A 163 5.81 2.67 24.79
N VAL A 164 7.02 3.07 24.41
CA VAL A 164 7.27 3.85 23.20
C VAL A 164 6.88 3.06 21.96
N LEU A 165 7.32 1.81 21.83
CA LEU A 165 6.97 0.96 20.70
C LEU A 165 5.46 0.74 20.60
N ARG A 166 4.77 0.51 21.72
CA ARG A 166 3.30 0.36 21.74
C ARG A 166 2.59 1.63 21.26
N ARG A 167 2.98 2.80 21.78
CA ARG A 167 2.41 4.09 21.34
C ARG A 167 2.67 4.34 19.86
N MET A 168 3.86 3.99 19.36
CA MET A 168 4.20 4.09 17.95
C MET A 168 3.37 3.14 17.09
N ALA A 169 3.15 1.89 17.53
CA ALA A 169 2.33 0.92 16.83
C ALA A 169 0.87 1.40 16.71
N GLU A 170 0.28 1.88 17.81
CA GLU A 170 -1.06 2.48 17.80
C GLU A 170 -1.15 3.70 16.88
N HIS A 171 -0.11 4.55 16.89
CA HIS A 171 -0.04 5.70 16.02
C HIS A 171 -0.04 5.29 14.55
N PHE A 172 0.86 4.38 14.15
CA PHE A 172 0.93 3.90 12.77
C PHE A 172 -0.35 3.19 12.33
N ASP A 173 -0.99 2.41 13.22
CA ASP A 173 -2.24 1.73 12.89
C ASP A 173 -3.38 2.73 12.65
N ARG A 174 -3.54 3.74 13.51
CA ARG A 174 -4.55 4.81 13.31
C ARG A 174 -4.33 5.55 11.99
N PHE A 175 -3.09 5.90 11.67
CA PHE A 175 -2.77 6.56 10.41
C PHE A 175 -3.01 5.66 9.19
N ALA A 176 -2.68 4.37 9.29
CA ALA A 176 -2.95 3.40 8.24
C ALA A 176 -4.46 3.23 8.00
N GLN A 177 -5.28 3.22 9.06
CA GLN A 177 -6.74 3.19 8.95
C GLN A 177 -7.30 4.43 8.25
N VAL A 178 -6.81 5.63 8.60
CA VAL A 178 -7.20 6.88 7.93
C VAL A 178 -6.84 6.83 6.44
N GLN A 179 -5.61 6.42 6.11
CA GLN A 179 -5.15 6.31 4.73
C GLN A 179 -5.95 5.26 3.94
N SER A 180 -6.29 4.13 4.57
CA SER A 180 -7.10 3.07 3.98
C SER A 180 -8.52 3.55 3.67
N LYS A 181 -9.15 4.28 4.60
CA LYS A 181 -10.48 4.89 4.38
C LYS A 181 -10.46 5.88 3.22
N PHE A 182 -9.46 6.75 3.16
CA PHE A 182 -9.29 7.71 2.07
C PHE A 182 -9.08 6.99 0.72
N THR A 183 -8.21 5.98 0.70
CA THR A 183 -7.94 5.19 -0.51
C THR A 183 -9.20 4.48 -0.98
N SER A 184 -9.97 3.90 -0.06
CA SER A 184 -11.22 3.19 -0.36
C SER A 184 -12.29 4.13 -0.91
N ALA A 185 -12.43 5.33 -0.35
CA ALA A 185 -13.36 6.35 -0.82
C ALA A 185 -13.06 6.82 -2.25
N LEU A 186 -11.79 6.83 -2.66
CA LEU A 186 -11.37 7.22 -4.01
C LEU A 186 -11.57 6.12 -5.07
N VAL A 187 -11.77 4.86 -4.68
CA VAL A 187 -11.92 3.76 -5.64
C VAL A 187 -13.11 4.00 -6.58
N TYR A 188 -14.27 4.39 -6.05
CA TYR A 188 -15.47 4.61 -6.86
C TYR A 188 -15.31 5.78 -7.84
N PRO A 189 -14.92 7.01 -7.40
CA PRO A 189 -14.66 8.12 -8.32
C PRO A 189 -13.67 7.78 -9.43
N ILE A 190 -12.59 7.06 -9.09
CA ILE A 190 -11.56 6.67 -10.06
C ILE A 190 -12.14 5.71 -11.12
N ILE A 191 -12.88 4.68 -10.70
CA ILE A 191 -13.49 3.72 -11.63
C ILE A 191 -14.48 4.42 -12.57
N VAL A 192 -15.36 5.27 -12.03
CA VAL A 192 -16.35 5.99 -12.84
C VAL A 192 -15.67 6.96 -13.80
N PHE A 193 -14.64 7.68 -13.34
CA PHE A 193 -13.84 8.57 -14.19
C PHE A 193 -13.22 7.82 -15.36
N PHE A 194 -12.52 6.71 -15.11
CA PHE A 194 -11.91 5.92 -16.18
C PHE A 194 -12.93 5.25 -17.10
N ALA A 195 -14.07 4.79 -16.57
CA ALA A 195 -15.16 4.26 -17.38
C ALA A 195 -15.75 5.35 -18.31
N GLY A 196 -15.96 6.56 -17.78
CA GLY A 196 -16.45 7.70 -18.55
C GLY A 196 -15.47 8.16 -19.62
N VAL A 197 -14.19 8.32 -19.28
CA VAL A 197 -13.13 8.64 -20.25
C VAL A 197 -13.02 7.53 -21.30
N GLY A 198 -13.07 6.27 -20.90
CA GLY A 198 -13.05 5.13 -21.82
C GLY A 198 -14.22 5.14 -22.80
N LEU A 199 -15.42 5.47 -22.32
CA LEU A 199 -16.61 5.60 -23.17
C LEU A 199 -16.46 6.73 -24.20
N ILE A 200 -15.96 7.89 -23.77
CA ILE A 200 -15.70 9.04 -24.67
C ILE A 200 -14.67 8.66 -25.72
N VAL A 201 -13.56 8.03 -25.32
CA VAL A 201 -12.51 7.58 -26.25
C VAL A 201 -13.06 6.56 -27.24
N PHE A 202 -13.85 5.59 -26.78
CA PHE A 202 -14.52 4.61 -27.66
C PHE A 202 -15.45 5.31 -28.66
N PHE A 203 -16.22 6.29 -28.22
CA PHE A 203 -17.12 7.04 -29.08
C PHE A 203 -16.35 7.81 -30.16
N LEU A 204 -15.30 8.54 -29.78
CA LEU A 204 -14.49 9.33 -30.72
C LEU A 204 -13.70 8.45 -31.71
N TRP A 205 -13.18 7.30 -31.27
CA TRP A 205 -12.37 6.44 -32.13
C TRP A 205 -13.23 5.58 -33.07
N PHE A 206 -14.36 5.05 -32.60
CA PHE A 206 -15.12 4.05 -33.36
C PHE A 206 -16.43 4.58 -33.93
N VAL A 207 -17.16 5.37 -33.14
CA VAL A 207 -18.54 5.78 -33.48
C VAL A 207 -18.52 7.02 -34.37
N LEU A 208 -17.75 8.04 -33.99
CA LEU A 208 -17.69 9.31 -34.71
C LEU A 208 -17.21 9.17 -36.18
N PRO A 209 -16.16 8.39 -36.52
CA PRO A 209 -15.71 8.26 -37.91
C PRO A 209 -16.73 7.56 -38.80
N ARG A 210 -17.50 6.62 -38.24
CA ARG A 210 -18.59 5.96 -38.96
C ARG A 210 -19.69 6.96 -39.32
N PHE A 211 -20.11 7.80 -38.37
CA PHE A 211 -21.05 8.88 -38.65
C PHE A 211 -20.54 9.85 -39.71
N MET A 212 -19.26 10.24 -39.64
CA MET A 212 -18.63 11.10 -40.64
C MET A 212 -18.66 10.49 -42.05
N SER A 213 -18.42 9.18 -42.18
CA SER A 213 -18.48 8.49 -43.47
C SER A 213 -19.88 8.49 -44.09
N LEU A 214 -20.94 8.50 -43.26
CA LEU A 214 -22.33 8.60 -43.72
C LEU A 214 -22.65 10.02 -44.20
N PHE A 215 -22.21 11.05 -43.47
CA PHE A 215 -22.41 12.45 -43.90
C PHE A 215 -21.70 12.78 -45.22
N GLY A 216 -20.51 12.21 -45.44
CA GLY A 216 -19.79 12.36 -46.71
C GLY A 216 -20.53 11.77 -47.92
N GLN A 217 -21.34 10.73 -47.72
CA GLN A 217 -22.13 10.10 -48.79
C GLN A 217 -23.38 10.90 -49.18
N ILE A 218 -23.93 11.70 -48.25
CA ILE A 218 -25.17 12.46 -48.44
C ILE A 218 -24.90 13.85 -49.06
N GLY A 219 -23.63 14.25 -49.23
CA GLY A 219 -23.26 15.47 -49.97
C GLY A 219 -23.40 16.79 -49.19
N PHE A 220 -23.46 16.74 -47.86
CA PHE A 220 -23.46 17.95 -47.03
C PHE A 220 -22.08 18.63 -47.05
N THR A 221 -21.91 19.61 -47.94
CA THR A 221 -20.66 20.40 -48.11
C THR A 221 -20.49 21.52 -47.08
N GLN A 222 -21.48 21.78 -46.22
CA GLN A 222 -21.41 22.82 -45.19
C GLN A 222 -21.66 22.22 -43.81
N LEU A 223 -20.60 21.68 -43.22
CA LEU A 223 -20.58 21.24 -41.83
C LEU A 223 -20.55 22.47 -40.89
N PRO A 224 -21.46 22.59 -39.90
CA PRO A 224 -21.41 23.66 -38.91
C PRO A 224 -20.08 23.67 -38.14
N LEU A 225 -19.59 24.85 -37.75
CA LEU A 225 -18.31 25.02 -37.04
C LEU A 225 -18.15 24.10 -35.82
N ALA A 226 -19.23 23.84 -35.08
CA ALA A 226 -19.21 22.95 -33.92
C ALA A 226 -18.80 21.50 -34.29
N THR A 227 -19.18 21.02 -35.47
CA THR A 227 -18.81 19.67 -35.94
C THR A 227 -17.35 19.61 -36.43
N LEU A 228 -16.86 20.67 -37.09
CA LEU A 228 -15.45 20.78 -37.51
C LEU A 228 -14.50 20.77 -36.32
N ILE A 229 -14.80 21.56 -35.27
CA ILE A 229 -14.03 21.58 -34.03
C ILE A 229 -13.99 20.19 -33.38
N LEU A 230 -15.12 19.47 -33.37
CA LEU A 230 -15.20 18.12 -32.81
C LEU A 230 -14.35 17.11 -33.59
N ILE A 231 -14.35 17.19 -34.93
CA ILE A 231 -13.54 16.33 -35.80
C ILE A 231 -12.05 16.62 -35.58
N ASP A 232 -11.65 17.88 -35.46
CA ASP A 232 -10.26 18.26 -35.19
C ASP A 232 -9.79 17.76 -33.82
N ILE A 233 -10.61 17.90 -32.78
CA ILE A 233 -10.34 17.33 -31.45
C ILE A 233 -10.22 15.80 -31.53
N SER A 234 -11.08 15.14 -32.29
CA SER A 234 -11.05 13.69 -32.45
C SER A 234 -9.78 13.21 -33.18
N ASN A 235 -9.39 13.89 -34.27
CA ASN A 235 -8.18 13.57 -35.02
C ASN A 235 -6.92 13.81 -34.17
N ALA A 236 -6.89 14.88 -33.38
CA ALA A 236 -5.82 15.12 -32.40
C ALA A 236 -5.76 14.00 -31.34
N PHE A 237 -6.90 13.57 -30.80
CA PHE A 237 -6.93 12.46 -29.83
C PHE A 237 -6.47 11.13 -30.42
N THR A 238 -6.85 10.83 -31.67
CA THR A 238 -6.52 9.53 -32.30
C THR A 238 -5.09 9.49 -32.81
N HIS A 239 -4.56 10.61 -33.32
CA HIS A 239 -3.22 10.67 -33.90
C HIS A 239 -2.14 11.05 -32.88
N TRP A 240 -2.43 11.91 -31.88
CA TRP A 240 -1.47 12.43 -30.92
C TRP A 240 -1.60 11.85 -29.50
N TRP A 241 -2.33 10.74 -29.31
CA TRP A 241 -2.45 10.07 -28.01
C TRP A 241 -1.10 9.73 -27.37
N TRP A 242 -0.12 9.30 -28.18
CA TRP A 242 1.25 9.01 -27.74
C TRP A 242 1.98 10.28 -27.27
N LEU A 243 1.75 11.41 -27.96
CA LEU A 243 2.32 12.71 -27.62
C LEU A 243 1.69 13.25 -26.33
N MET A 244 0.38 13.07 -26.13
CA MET A 244 -0.29 13.37 -24.85
C MET A 244 0.26 12.52 -23.70
N GLY A 245 0.50 11.22 -23.92
CA GLY A 245 1.13 10.33 -22.94
C GLY A 245 2.55 10.77 -22.59
N LEU A 246 3.34 11.18 -23.59
CA LEU A 246 4.71 11.68 -23.40
C LEU A 246 4.73 13.02 -22.66
N VAL A 247 3.82 13.94 -23.00
CA VAL A 247 3.65 15.22 -22.28
C VAL A 247 3.24 14.98 -20.83
N LEU A 248 2.29 14.07 -20.59
CA LEU A 248 1.87 13.72 -19.23
C LEU A 248 3.01 13.09 -18.43
N LEU A 249 3.77 12.16 -19.01
CA LEU A 249 4.94 11.56 -18.38
C LEU A 249 5.99 12.63 -18.04
N THR A 250 6.27 13.52 -18.99
CA THR A 250 7.23 14.61 -18.84
C THR A 250 6.81 15.56 -17.71
N LEU A 251 5.52 15.94 -17.66
CA LEU A 251 4.94 16.72 -16.57
C LEU A 251 5.04 16.01 -15.22
N ILE A 252 4.77 14.70 -15.15
CA ILE A 252 4.90 13.93 -13.91
C ILE A 252 6.35 13.92 -13.41
N VAL A 253 7.32 13.71 -14.31
CA VAL A 253 8.74 13.71 -13.99
C VAL A 253 9.20 15.10 -13.54
N LEU A 254 8.82 16.15 -14.26
CA LEU A 254 9.10 17.55 -13.90
C LEU A 254 8.48 17.90 -12.55
N PHE A 255 7.24 17.50 -12.30
CA PHE A 255 6.56 17.76 -11.05
C PHE A 255 7.20 17.03 -9.87
N LYS A 256 7.63 15.76 -10.06
CA LYS A 256 8.40 15.03 -9.04
C LYS A 256 9.77 15.66 -8.78
N ARG A 257 10.45 16.09 -9.84
CA ARG A 257 11.74 16.78 -9.73
C ARG A 257 11.58 18.14 -9.03
N PHE A 258 10.52 18.88 -9.34
CA PHE A 258 10.19 20.14 -8.71
C PHE A 258 9.86 19.97 -7.23
N GLN A 259 9.10 18.93 -6.86
CA GLN A 259 8.87 18.58 -5.44
C GLN A 259 10.15 18.20 -4.69
N ALA A 260 11.13 17.62 -5.38
CA ALA A 260 12.41 17.25 -4.79
C ALA A 260 13.37 18.45 -4.64
N SER A 261 13.12 19.58 -5.30
CA SER A 261 13.89 20.82 -5.14
C SER A 261 13.38 21.64 -3.96
N ASP A 262 14.31 22.28 -3.23
CA ASP A 262 14.00 23.10 -2.04
C ASP A 262 13.03 24.27 -2.35
N ILE A 263 13.26 24.96 -3.46
CA ILE A 263 12.38 26.05 -3.94
C ILE A 263 10.98 25.53 -4.28
N GLY A 264 10.90 24.33 -4.85
CA GLY A 264 9.63 23.74 -5.26
C GLY A 264 8.82 23.27 -4.07
N ARG A 265 9.45 22.71 -3.05
CA ARG A 265 8.81 22.35 -1.79
C ARG A 265 8.18 23.57 -1.11
N GLN A 266 8.92 24.68 -1.01
CA GLN A 266 8.41 25.94 -0.44
C GLN A 266 7.21 26.50 -1.21
N LYS A 267 7.30 26.59 -2.55
CA LYS A 267 6.19 27.09 -3.38
C LYS A 267 4.95 26.20 -3.31
N ILE A 268 5.14 24.88 -3.26
CA ILE A 268 4.03 23.93 -3.12
C ILE A 268 3.35 24.11 -1.78
N ASP A 269 4.11 24.31 -0.70
CA ASP A 269 3.56 24.52 0.62
C ASP A 269 2.83 25.87 0.72
N GLU A 270 3.38 26.94 0.15
CA GLU A 270 2.68 28.24 0.02
C GLU A 270 1.37 28.10 -0.77
N TRP A 271 1.39 27.34 -1.88
CA TRP A 271 0.21 27.13 -2.70
C TRP A 271 -0.88 26.32 -1.98
N LYS A 272 -0.49 25.26 -1.26
CA LYS A 272 -1.40 24.48 -0.41
C LYS A 272 -2.04 25.33 0.69
N MET A 273 -1.31 26.30 1.25
CA MET A 273 -1.81 27.21 2.27
C MET A 273 -2.87 28.19 1.74
N LYS A 274 -2.80 28.54 0.45
CA LYS A 274 -3.76 29.46 -0.22
C LYS A 274 -5.04 28.77 -0.68
N LEU A 275 -5.10 27.43 -0.68
CA LEU A 275 -6.30 26.70 -1.07
C LEU A 275 -7.44 26.94 -0.05
N PRO A 276 -8.64 27.36 -0.48
CA PRO A 276 -9.70 27.84 0.42
C PRO A 276 -10.19 26.80 1.43
N VAL A 277 -10.15 25.51 1.07
CA VAL A 277 -10.55 24.40 1.97
C VAL A 277 -9.33 23.78 2.66
N PHE A 278 -8.31 23.40 1.89
CA PHE A 278 -7.13 22.70 2.42
C PHE A 278 -6.26 23.59 3.32
N GLY A 279 -6.11 24.87 3.00
CA GLY A 279 -5.28 25.79 3.77
C GLY A 279 -5.80 26.03 5.19
N LYS A 280 -7.13 26.00 5.41
CA LYS A 280 -7.71 26.08 6.75
C LYS A 280 -7.38 24.83 7.58
N ILE A 281 -7.53 23.65 6.97
CA ILE A 281 -7.25 22.35 7.61
C ILE A 281 -5.77 22.23 8.00
N ILE A 282 -4.87 22.60 7.08
CA ILE A 282 -3.42 22.52 7.30
C ILE A 282 -2.99 23.45 8.44
N ARG A 283 -3.45 24.71 8.43
CA ARG A 283 -3.13 25.67 9.52
C ARG A 283 -3.64 25.20 10.87
N LEU A 284 -4.87 24.72 10.96
CA LEU A 284 -5.44 24.17 12.19
C LEU A 284 -4.63 22.97 12.72
N ASN A 285 -4.18 22.08 11.83
CA ASN A 285 -3.35 20.95 12.21
C ASN A 285 -1.99 21.41 12.75
N LEU A 286 -1.31 22.31 12.02
CA LEU A 286 0.00 22.84 12.43
C LEU A 286 -0.07 23.59 13.77
N TYR A 287 -1.08 24.42 13.99
CA TYR A 287 -1.28 25.08 15.28
C TYR A 287 -1.55 24.08 16.41
N GLY A 288 -2.33 23.03 16.14
CA GLY A 288 -2.59 21.96 17.11
C GLY A 288 -1.31 21.17 17.45
N GLN A 289 -0.49 20.88 16.45
CA GLN A 289 0.79 20.19 16.65
C GLN A 289 1.78 21.06 17.43
N PHE A 290 1.91 22.34 17.06
CA PHE A 290 2.71 23.32 17.80
C PHE A 290 2.30 23.40 19.28
N ALA A 291 1.00 23.58 19.55
CA ALA A 291 0.48 23.70 20.91
C ALA A 291 0.73 22.42 21.73
N ARG A 292 0.56 21.24 21.13
CA ARG A 292 0.76 19.95 21.80
C ARG A 292 2.23 19.68 22.10
N THR A 293 3.13 19.97 21.18
CA THR A 293 4.58 19.83 21.39
C THR A 293 5.05 20.82 22.47
N LEU A 294 4.62 22.08 22.39
CA LEU A 294 4.97 23.11 23.37
C LEU A 294 4.47 22.74 24.78
N CYS A 295 3.21 22.29 24.90
CA CYS A 295 2.63 21.83 26.16
C CYS A 295 3.42 20.66 26.77
N THR A 296 3.86 19.71 25.95
CA THR A 296 4.64 18.55 26.41
C THR A 296 6.02 18.98 26.91
N LEU A 297 6.70 19.89 26.21
CA LEU A 297 8.02 20.40 26.61
C LEU A 297 7.94 21.22 27.91
N LEU A 298 6.97 22.14 28.00
CA LEU A 298 6.76 22.94 29.21
C LEU A 298 6.33 22.08 30.40
N GLY A 299 5.46 21.09 30.18
CA GLY A 299 5.04 20.15 31.22
C GLY A 299 6.18 19.28 31.76
N ASN A 300 7.21 19.03 30.95
CA ASN A 300 8.43 18.34 31.36
C ASN A 300 9.52 19.29 31.93
N GLY A 301 9.18 20.55 32.20
CA GLY A 301 10.09 21.51 32.84
C GLY A 301 11.12 22.15 31.90
N VAL A 302 10.96 22.03 30.58
CA VAL A 302 11.85 22.71 29.63
C VAL A 302 11.61 24.23 29.70
N PRO A 303 12.66 25.06 29.85
CA PRO A 303 12.51 26.52 29.85
C PRO A 303 11.80 27.02 28.60
N VAL A 304 10.89 28.00 28.76
CA VAL A 304 10.01 28.49 27.68
C VAL A 304 10.78 28.90 26.43
N LEU A 305 11.90 29.60 26.59
CA LEU A 305 12.75 30.03 25.48
C LEU A 305 13.32 28.85 24.69
N THR A 306 13.74 27.79 25.38
CA THR A 306 14.24 26.56 24.76
C THR A 306 13.12 25.78 24.08
N ALA A 307 11.95 25.69 24.73
CA ALA A 307 10.79 25.00 24.20
C ALA A 307 10.30 25.67 22.89
N LEU A 308 10.24 27.01 22.86
CA LEU A 308 9.89 27.77 21.66
C LEU A 308 10.88 27.53 20.51
N LYS A 309 12.18 27.50 20.80
CA LYS A 309 13.23 27.24 19.79
C LYS A 309 13.18 25.82 19.22
N ILE A 310 12.71 24.85 20.01
CA ILE A 310 12.52 23.46 19.57
C ILE A 310 11.26 23.31 18.72
N THR A 311 10.19 24.06 19.01
CA THR A 311 8.93 24.00 18.22
C THR A 311 8.91 24.85 16.96
N GLU A 312 9.93 25.68 16.73
CA GLU A 312 10.10 26.48 15.50
C GLU A 312 10.54 25.63 14.29
N GLN A 313 11.18 24.49 14.55
CA GLN A 313 11.72 23.56 13.54
C GLN A 313 10.67 22.58 13.01
#